data_AF-A0A977KCX2-F1
#
_entry.id   AF-A0A977KCX2-F1
#
_cell.length_a   1.000
_cell.length_b   1.000
_cell.length_c   1.000
_cell.angle_alpha   90.00
_cell.angle_beta   90.00
_cell.angle_gamma   90.00
#
_symmetry.space_group_name_H-M   'P 1'
#
loop_
_entity.id
_entity.type
_entity.pdbx_description
1 polymer ?
#
loop_
_entity_poly.entity_id
_entity_poly.type
_entity_poly.pdbx_seq_one_letter_code
_entity_poly.pdbx_strand_id
1 'polypeptide(L)'
;MRGSDALSKLRYDDVPIAESVAVKELLEEVASKFSELDESLVRRKTLQVLAKLVKERRPDMLEVPRDGFCPVCGSPSPLGYLDSNGALWLMCPMCGATWRVHRVKCPYCSSEETWFKRDLFAPWIRVYGCDKCGHNWIVVDEKEESYPGIPREAYWLILKRYMGA
;
A
#
# COMPACT_ATOMS: atom_id res chain seq x y z
N MET A 1 3.53 -15.86 20.12
CA MET A 1 4.11 -16.00 18.77
C MET A 1 2.99 -16.07 17.72
N ARG A 2 2.42 -14.93 17.28
CA ARG A 2 1.32 -14.88 16.28
C ARG A 2 1.59 -13.82 15.19
N GLY A 3 2.83 -13.71 14.71
CA GLY A 3 3.29 -12.50 14.00
C GLY A 3 3.79 -12.67 12.57
N SER A 4 4.30 -13.84 12.15
CA SER A 4 5.06 -13.92 10.88
C SER A 4 4.27 -14.42 9.68
N ASP A 5 3.12 -15.08 9.86
CA ASP A 5 2.50 -15.90 8.80
C ASP A 5 1.36 -15.24 8.00
N ALA A 6 0.99 -13.99 8.30
CA ALA A 6 -0.22 -13.37 7.73
C ALA A 6 0.01 -12.55 6.44
N LEU A 7 1.25 -12.13 6.15
CA LEU A 7 1.56 -11.31 4.97
C LEU A 7 1.68 -12.14 3.67
N SER A 8 1.70 -13.47 3.77
CA SER A 8 1.89 -14.42 2.67
C SER A 8 0.67 -14.60 1.75
N LYS A 9 -0.50 -14.07 2.12
CA LYS A 9 -1.79 -14.31 1.41
C LYS A 9 -2.10 -13.35 0.27
N LEU A 10 -1.22 -12.41 0.00
CA LEU A 10 -1.43 -11.30 -0.92
C LEU A 10 -0.69 -11.57 -2.25
N ARG A 11 -1.38 -12.18 -3.24
CA ARG A 11 -0.81 -12.43 -4.57
C ARG A 11 -1.28 -11.39 -5.59
N TYR A 12 -0.39 -11.03 -6.50
CA TYR A 12 -0.43 -9.81 -7.31
C TYR A 12 -0.82 -10.05 -8.78
N ASP A 13 -1.18 -11.30 -9.10
CA ASP A 13 -1.06 -11.85 -10.45
C ASP A 13 -2.40 -11.96 -11.21
N ASP A 14 -3.54 -11.60 -10.61
CA ASP A 14 -4.87 -11.99 -11.12
C ASP A 14 -5.73 -10.87 -11.78
N VAL A 15 -5.14 -9.82 -12.38
CA VAL A 15 -5.93 -8.73 -13.03
C VAL A 15 -5.87 -8.80 -14.56
N PRO A 16 -6.99 -9.06 -15.27
CA PRO A 16 -7.03 -9.06 -16.72
C PRO A 16 -7.27 -7.65 -17.28
N ILE A 17 -6.47 -7.24 -18.27
CA ILE A 17 -6.59 -5.94 -18.95
C ILE A 17 -7.10 -6.17 -20.38
N ALA A 18 -8.18 -5.49 -20.76
CA ALA A 18 -8.76 -5.56 -22.11
C ALA A 18 -8.04 -4.61 -23.10
N GLU A 19 -7.69 -5.12 -24.28
CA GLU A 19 -6.84 -4.46 -25.28
C GLU A 19 -7.62 -3.65 -26.32
N SER A 20 -7.06 -2.51 -26.78
CA SER A 20 -7.49 -1.78 -27.99
C SER A 20 -6.30 -1.55 -28.93
N VAL A 21 -6.54 -1.43 -30.24
CA VAL A 21 -5.50 -1.40 -31.30
C VAL A 21 -4.51 -0.24 -31.15
N ALA A 22 -4.98 0.95 -30.76
CA ALA A 22 -4.11 2.11 -30.50
C ALA A 22 -3.23 1.93 -29.25
N VAL A 23 -3.68 1.10 -28.30
CA VAL A 23 -2.87 0.71 -27.13
C VAL A 23 -1.81 -0.30 -27.54
N LYS A 24 -2.10 -1.18 -28.49
CA LYS A 24 -1.15 -2.20 -28.97
C LYS A 24 0.07 -1.60 -29.67
N GLU A 25 -0.13 -0.64 -30.57
CA GLU A 25 0.98 0.04 -31.27
C GLU A 25 1.87 0.83 -30.29
N LEU A 26 1.25 1.50 -29.32
CA LEU A 26 1.96 2.21 -28.26
C LEU A 26 2.71 1.25 -27.32
N LEU A 27 2.13 0.08 -27.02
CA LEU A 27 2.76 -0.96 -26.22
C LEU A 27 3.96 -1.59 -26.93
N GLU A 28 3.89 -1.81 -28.25
CA GLU A 28 5.01 -2.36 -29.04
C GLU A 28 6.19 -1.37 -29.12
N GLU A 29 5.90 -0.08 -29.31
CA GLU A 29 6.94 0.96 -29.30
C GLU A 29 7.60 1.08 -27.93
N VAL A 30 6.81 1.06 -26.85
CA VAL A 30 7.34 1.04 -25.46
C VAL A 30 8.11 -0.26 -25.21
N ALA A 31 7.58 -1.44 -25.55
CA ALA A 31 8.27 -2.71 -25.33
C ALA A 31 9.65 -2.78 -26.04
N SER A 32 9.75 -2.22 -27.25
CA SER A 32 11.02 -2.17 -28.01
C SER A 32 12.09 -1.30 -27.34
N LYS A 33 11.70 -0.22 -26.66
CA LYS A 33 12.61 0.69 -25.93
C LYS A 33 12.98 0.17 -24.54
N PHE A 34 12.24 -0.81 -24.06
CA PHE A 34 12.35 -1.39 -22.73
C PHE A 34 12.74 -2.88 -22.77
N SER A 35 13.25 -3.39 -23.89
CA SER A 35 13.56 -4.83 -24.09
C SER A 35 14.59 -5.40 -23.11
N GLU A 36 15.37 -4.55 -22.44
CA GLU A 36 16.32 -4.92 -21.38
C GLU A 36 15.85 -4.53 -19.97
N LEU A 37 14.71 -3.84 -19.85
CA LEU A 37 14.15 -3.41 -18.59
C LEU A 37 13.19 -4.47 -18.07
N ASP A 38 13.46 -4.93 -16.85
CA ASP A 38 12.58 -5.85 -16.12
C ASP A 38 11.13 -5.37 -16.21
N GLU A 39 10.25 -6.21 -16.76
CA GLU A 39 8.83 -5.91 -16.93
C GLU A 39 8.18 -5.42 -15.62
N SER A 40 8.66 -5.92 -14.48
CA SER A 40 8.23 -5.49 -13.15
C SER A 40 8.64 -4.05 -12.84
N LEU A 41 9.82 -3.60 -13.30
CA LEU A 41 10.30 -2.23 -13.14
C LEU A 41 9.51 -1.27 -14.02
N VAL A 42 9.25 -1.63 -15.28
CA VAL A 42 8.41 -0.85 -16.20
C VAL A 42 7.01 -0.69 -15.62
N ARG A 43 6.39 -1.81 -15.22
CA ARG A 43 5.08 -1.81 -14.57
C ARG A 43 5.08 -0.94 -13.32
N ARG A 44 6.07 -1.06 -12.44
CA ARG A 44 6.16 -0.24 -11.22
C ARG A 44 6.24 1.24 -11.55
N LYS A 45 7.07 1.63 -12.52
CA LYS A 45 7.23 3.04 -12.92
C LYS A 45 5.97 3.59 -13.58
N THR A 46 5.33 2.83 -14.44
CA THR A 46 4.04 3.20 -15.04
C THR A 46 2.97 3.41 -13.96
N LEU A 47 2.87 2.49 -13.00
CA LEU A 47 1.91 2.61 -11.89
C LEU A 47 2.18 3.85 -11.01
N GLN A 48 3.44 4.21 -10.77
CA GLN A 48 3.80 5.44 -10.05
C GLN A 48 3.34 6.70 -10.78
N VAL A 49 3.51 6.75 -12.11
CA VAL A 49 3.01 7.87 -12.93
C VAL A 49 1.49 7.94 -12.89
N LEU A 50 0.80 6.79 -13.04
CA LEU A 50 -0.65 6.72 -12.96
C LEU A 50 -1.17 7.17 -11.59
N ALA A 51 -0.53 6.77 -10.49
CA ALA A 51 -0.91 7.20 -9.14
C ALA A 51 -0.83 8.73 -8.99
N LYS A 52 0.22 9.36 -9.55
CA LYS A 52 0.35 10.82 -9.57
C LYS A 52 -0.78 11.47 -10.37
N LEU A 53 -1.08 10.96 -11.56
CA LEU A 53 -2.16 11.48 -12.41
C LEU A 53 -3.54 11.32 -11.76
N VAL A 54 -3.81 10.20 -11.10
CA VAL A 54 -5.06 9.97 -10.35
C VAL A 54 -5.20 11.01 -9.24
N LYS A 55 -4.13 11.22 -8.45
CA LYS A 55 -4.14 12.23 -7.39
C LYS A 55 -4.44 13.65 -7.92
N GLU A 56 -3.90 14.01 -9.07
CA GLU A 56 -4.06 15.34 -9.66
C GLU A 56 -5.42 15.53 -10.35
N ARG A 57 -5.92 14.51 -11.04
CA ARG A 57 -7.10 14.65 -11.93
C ARG A 57 -8.39 14.06 -11.36
N ARG A 58 -8.28 13.07 -10.47
CA ARG A 58 -9.39 12.29 -9.92
C ARG A 58 -9.15 11.96 -8.44
N PRO A 59 -8.95 12.99 -7.59
CA PRO A 59 -8.71 12.79 -6.16
C PRO A 59 -9.86 12.08 -5.46
N ASP A 60 -11.08 12.18 -6.01
CA ASP A 60 -12.28 11.46 -5.57
C ASP A 60 -12.06 9.94 -5.47
N MET A 61 -11.25 9.36 -6.37
CA MET A 61 -10.93 7.93 -6.32
C MET A 61 -10.09 7.51 -5.09
N LEU A 62 -9.39 8.46 -4.46
CA LEU A 62 -8.62 8.24 -3.23
C LEU A 62 -9.46 8.49 -1.97
N GLU A 63 -10.66 9.06 -2.12
CA GLU A 63 -11.59 9.36 -1.03
C GLU A 63 -12.63 8.27 -0.83
N VAL A 64 -12.82 7.39 -1.82
CA VAL A 64 -13.72 6.23 -1.68
C VAL A 64 -13.03 5.17 -0.81
N PRO A 65 -13.52 4.88 0.41
CA PRO A 65 -12.99 3.80 1.23
C PRO A 65 -13.41 2.49 0.58
N ARG A 66 -12.55 1.97 -0.29
CA ARG A 66 -12.63 0.59 -0.76
C ARG A 66 -11.36 -0.12 -0.36
N ASP A 67 -11.47 -0.67 0.83
CA ASP A 67 -10.77 -1.84 1.29
C ASP A 67 -9.24 -1.69 1.43
N GLY A 68 -8.57 -2.68 2.03
CA GLY A 68 -7.11 -2.68 2.26
C GLY A 68 -6.28 -2.82 0.98
N PHE A 69 -6.85 -2.43 -0.17
CA PHE A 69 -6.32 -2.55 -1.52
C PHE A 69 -6.25 -1.16 -2.17
N CYS A 70 -5.24 -0.98 -3.02
CA CYS A 70 -4.95 0.30 -3.63
C CYS A 70 -6.02 0.65 -4.67
N PRO A 71 -6.67 1.82 -4.59
CA PRO A 71 -7.67 2.24 -5.56
C PRO A 71 -7.06 2.53 -6.96
N VAL A 72 -5.73 2.65 -7.06
CA VAL A 72 -5.03 2.92 -8.32
C VAL A 72 -4.67 1.64 -9.06
N CYS A 73 -4.13 0.65 -8.35
CA CYS A 73 -3.52 -0.52 -8.98
C CYS A 73 -3.97 -1.86 -8.39
N GLY A 74 -4.93 -1.87 -7.47
CA GLY A 74 -5.51 -3.08 -6.85
C GLY A 74 -4.59 -3.79 -5.86
N SER A 75 -3.34 -3.34 -5.71
CA SER A 75 -2.35 -3.93 -4.82
C SER A 75 -2.80 -3.88 -3.37
N PRO A 76 -2.57 -4.92 -2.59
CA PRO A 76 -2.80 -4.85 -1.16
C PRO A 76 -1.81 -3.90 -0.49
N SER A 77 -2.27 -3.23 0.57
CA SER A 77 -1.50 -2.20 1.26
C SER A 77 -1.36 -2.51 2.74
N PRO A 78 -0.41 -3.39 3.12
CA PRO A 78 -0.13 -3.71 4.52
C PRO A 78 0.68 -2.61 5.23
N LEU A 79 0.82 -1.42 4.62
CA LEU A 79 1.57 -0.29 5.15
C LEU A 79 0.66 0.94 5.23
N GLY A 80 0.82 1.72 6.29
CA GLY A 80 0.10 2.97 6.50
C GLY A 80 0.79 3.89 7.51
N TYR A 81 0.13 4.99 7.84
CA TYR A 81 0.58 5.94 8.84
C TYR A 81 -0.59 6.65 9.54
N LEU A 82 -0.36 7.08 10.78
CA LEU A 82 -1.20 8.05 11.48
C LEU A 82 -0.62 9.43 11.23
N ASP A 83 -1.42 10.34 10.65
CA ASP A 83 -1.00 11.73 10.47
C ASP A 83 -1.05 12.52 11.79
N SER A 84 -0.66 13.79 11.72
CA SER A 84 -0.69 14.71 12.87
C SER A 84 -2.07 14.91 13.48
N ASN A 85 -3.16 14.60 12.77
CA ASN A 85 -4.53 14.64 13.28
C ASN A 85 -5.00 13.28 13.83
N GLY A 86 -4.17 12.23 13.73
CA GLY A 86 -4.48 10.87 14.13
C GLY A 86 -5.40 10.14 13.14
N ALA A 87 -5.54 10.65 11.91
CA ALA A 87 -6.23 9.94 10.84
C ALA A 87 -5.33 8.83 10.29
N LEU A 88 -5.92 7.66 10.03
CA LEU A 88 -5.21 6.52 9.47
C LEU A 88 -5.23 6.58 7.94
N TRP A 89 -4.04 6.51 7.37
CA TRP A 89 -3.81 6.46 5.93
C TRP A 89 -3.13 5.14 5.58
N LEU A 90 -3.56 4.50 4.50
CA LEU A 90 -2.81 3.41 3.88
C LEU A 90 -1.90 3.96 2.77
N MET A 91 -0.80 3.25 2.51
CA MET A 91 0.19 3.59 1.51
C MET A 91 0.56 2.37 0.67
N CYS A 92 0.29 2.45 -0.63
CA CYS A 92 0.63 1.38 -1.55
C CYS A 92 2.15 1.27 -1.75
N PRO A 93 2.79 0.13 -1.45
CA PRO A 93 4.23 -0.05 -1.64
C PRO A 93 4.65 -0.10 -3.13
N MET A 94 3.69 -0.35 -4.02
CA MET A 94 3.93 -0.47 -5.46
C MET A 94 3.89 0.88 -6.17
N CYS A 95 2.77 1.58 -6.10
CA CYS A 95 2.55 2.84 -6.81
C CYS A 95 2.73 4.11 -5.95
N GLY A 96 2.83 3.97 -4.62
CA GLY A 96 2.97 5.10 -3.69
C GLY A 96 1.69 5.88 -3.39
N ALA A 97 0.54 5.47 -3.96
CA ALA A 97 -0.73 6.09 -3.66
C ALA A 97 -1.06 5.98 -2.16
N THR A 98 -1.67 7.03 -1.61
CA THR A 98 -2.12 7.09 -0.22
C THR A 98 -3.60 7.45 -0.18
N TRP A 99 -4.34 6.82 0.73
CA TRP A 99 -5.77 7.06 0.92
C TRP A 99 -6.15 6.87 2.37
N ARG A 100 -7.22 7.56 2.78
CA ARG A 100 -7.71 7.53 4.16
C ARG A 100 -8.58 6.30 4.37
N VAL A 101 -8.42 5.67 5.53
CA VAL A 101 -9.27 4.56 5.97
C VAL A 101 -9.83 4.81 7.37
N HIS A 102 -10.87 4.07 7.74
CA HIS A 102 -11.41 4.11 9.10
C HIS A 102 -10.40 3.54 10.09
N ARG A 103 -10.12 4.29 11.15
CA ARG A 103 -9.13 3.88 12.17
C ARG A 103 -9.57 2.68 13.01
N VAL A 104 -10.88 2.53 13.21
CA VAL A 104 -11.47 1.53 14.13
C VAL A 104 -11.82 0.22 13.41
N LYS A 105 -11.99 0.27 12.10
CA LYS A 105 -12.41 -0.88 11.30
C LYS A 105 -11.22 -1.49 10.57
N CYS A 106 -11.25 -2.82 10.44
CA CYS A 106 -10.32 -3.54 9.61
C CYS A 106 -10.48 -3.04 8.16
N PRO A 107 -9.40 -2.54 7.53
CA PRO A 107 -9.50 -2.05 6.17
C PRO A 107 -9.84 -3.18 5.18
N TYR A 108 -9.59 -4.45 5.52
CA TYR A 108 -9.82 -5.57 4.59
C TYR A 108 -11.23 -6.19 4.66
N CYS A 109 -11.86 -6.20 5.83
CA CYS A 109 -13.16 -6.87 6.02
C CYS A 109 -14.20 -6.03 6.76
N SER A 110 -13.87 -4.77 7.06
CA SER A 110 -14.72 -3.80 7.77
C SER A 110 -15.20 -4.20 9.18
N SER A 111 -14.68 -5.29 9.76
CA SER A 111 -14.96 -5.65 11.16
C SER A 111 -14.29 -4.69 12.13
N GLU A 112 -14.90 -4.52 13.31
CA GLU A 112 -14.35 -3.76 14.44
C GLU A 112 -13.49 -4.65 15.36
N GLU A 113 -13.35 -5.94 15.06
CA GLU A 113 -12.49 -6.91 15.76
C GLU A 113 -11.01 -6.69 15.39
N THR A 114 -10.52 -5.47 15.63
CA THR A 114 -9.14 -5.06 15.39
C THR A 114 -8.38 -4.86 16.68
N TRP A 115 -7.09 -5.14 16.64
CA TRP A 115 -6.16 -4.87 17.73
C TRP A 115 -4.88 -4.25 17.18
N PHE A 116 -4.09 -3.61 18.03
CA PHE A 116 -2.75 -3.18 17.66
C PHE A 116 -1.76 -3.38 18.81
N LYS A 117 -0.48 -3.47 18.45
CA LYS A 117 0.65 -3.50 19.38
C LYS A 117 1.72 -2.53 18.87
N ARG A 118 2.46 -1.92 19.79
CA ARG A 118 3.65 -1.15 19.43
C ARG A 118 4.86 -2.07 19.32
N ASP A 119 5.77 -1.73 18.41
CA ASP A 119 7.08 -2.36 18.39
C ASP A 119 7.87 -1.97 19.65
N LEU A 120 8.63 -2.93 20.20
CA LEU A 120 9.38 -2.74 21.45
C LEU A 120 10.60 -1.82 21.27
N PHE A 121 11.22 -1.82 20.08
CA PHE A 121 12.42 -1.05 19.78
C PHE A 121 12.13 0.18 18.92
N ALA A 122 10.95 0.23 18.31
CA ALA A 122 10.45 1.39 17.56
C ALA A 122 9.00 1.71 17.97
N PRO A 123 8.76 2.34 19.13
CA PRO A 123 7.39 2.63 19.63
C PRO A 123 6.50 3.41 18.66
N TRP A 124 7.12 4.17 17.75
CA TRP A 124 6.51 4.88 16.63
C TRP A 124 6.03 3.96 15.49
N ILE A 125 6.16 2.64 15.64
CA ILE A 125 5.59 1.63 14.75
C ILE A 125 4.51 0.86 15.49
N ARG A 126 3.32 0.80 14.88
CA ARG A 126 2.19 0.00 15.34
C ARG A 126 1.94 -1.14 14.35
N VAL A 127 1.86 -2.36 14.87
CA VAL A 127 1.36 -3.52 14.11
C VAL A 127 -0.10 -3.70 14.48
N TYR A 128 -0.97 -3.47 13.51
CA TYR A 128 -2.39 -3.75 13.59
C TYR A 128 -2.70 -5.17 13.11
N GLY A 129 -3.76 -5.75 13.66
CA GLY A 129 -4.29 -7.04 13.24
C GLY A 129 -5.81 -7.09 13.36
N CYS A 130 -6.42 -8.04 12.67
CA CYS A 130 -7.86 -8.31 12.74
C CYS A 130 -8.12 -9.79 13.03
N ASP A 131 -8.89 -10.06 14.08
CA ASP A 131 -9.19 -11.44 14.50
C ASP A 131 -10.20 -12.14 13.56
N LYS A 132 -11.05 -11.37 12.87
CA LYS A 132 -12.04 -11.91 11.92
C LYS A 132 -11.42 -12.45 10.63
N CYS A 133 -10.53 -11.67 9.99
CA CYS A 133 -9.95 -12.03 8.69
C CYS A 133 -8.47 -12.43 8.75
N GLY A 134 -7.81 -12.25 9.89
CA GLY A 134 -6.40 -12.58 10.09
C GLY A 134 -5.40 -11.67 9.38
N HIS A 135 -5.84 -10.59 8.74
CA HIS A 135 -4.93 -9.63 8.11
C HIS A 135 -4.24 -8.76 9.16
N ASN A 136 -2.96 -8.45 8.90
CA ASN A 136 -2.17 -7.51 9.68
C ASN A 136 -1.64 -6.40 8.77
N TRP A 137 -1.48 -5.20 9.33
CA TRP A 137 -0.86 -4.07 8.64
C TRP A 137 -0.02 -3.24 9.60
N ILE A 138 1.01 -2.61 9.06
CA ILE A 138 2.01 -1.85 9.79
C ILE A 138 1.71 -0.37 9.59
N VAL A 139 1.70 0.37 10.69
CA VAL A 139 1.35 1.78 10.71
C VAL A 139 2.45 2.56 11.42
N VAL A 140 3.01 3.55 10.73
CA VAL A 140 3.90 4.53 11.34
C VAL A 140 3.07 5.56 12.10
N ASP A 141 3.34 5.76 13.37
CA ASP A 141 2.70 6.78 14.19
C ASP A 141 3.55 8.05 14.22
N GLU A 142 3.23 9.01 13.34
CA GLU A 142 4.00 10.25 13.21
C GLU A 142 3.87 11.18 14.43
N LYS A 143 2.95 10.88 15.37
CA LYS A 143 2.75 11.65 16.60
C LYS A 143 3.51 11.08 17.79
N GLU A 144 4.06 9.87 17.66
CA GLU A 144 4.82 9.27 18.73
C GLU A 144 6.11 10.06 18.97
N GLU A 145 6.41 10.38 20.23
CA GLU A 145 7.52 11.27 20.60
C GLU A 145 8.88 10.81 20.08
N SER A 146 9.09 9.50 20.03
CA SER A 146 10.34 8.89 19.55
C SER A 146 10.43 8.77 18.02
N TYR A 147 9.44 9.26 17.26
CA TYR A 147 9.44 9.18 15.80
C TYR A 147 10.58 10.01 15.19
N PRO A 148 11.51 9.40 14.43
CA PRO A 148 12.71 10.09 13.94
C PRO A 148 12.49 10.98 12.70
N GLY A 149 11.25 11.26 12.30
CA GLY A 149 10.97 12.11 11.14
C GLY A 149 11.32 11.50 9.78
N ILE A 150 11.24 10.17 9.66
CA ILE A 150 11.53 9.46 8.39
C ILE A 150 10.57 9.93 7.28
N PRO A 151 11.05 10.36 6.10
CA PRO A 151 10.18 10.72 4.99
C PRO A 151 9.24 9.58 4.59
N ARG A 152 7.99 9.89 4.25
CA ARG A 152 6.95 8.90 3.90
C ARG A 152 7.36 8.00 2.73
N GLU A 153 8.14 8.53 1.80
CA GLU A 153 8.70 7.83 0.65
C GLU A 153 9.64 6.69 1.06
N ALA A 154 10.16 6.69 2.29
CA ALA A 154 11.01 5.66 2.84
C ALA A 154 10.24 4.61 3.66
N TYR A 155 8.93 4.77 3.90
CA TYR A 155 8.17 3.83 4.73
C TYR A 155 8.13 2.41 4.18
N TRP A 156 8.28 2.22 2.87
CA TRP A 156 8.39 0.86 2.30
C TRP A 156 9.61 0.09 2.83
N LEU A 157 10.67 0.77 3.29
CA LEU A 157 11.81 0.12 3.94
C LEU A 157 11.42 -0.46 5.31
N ILE A 158 10.51 0.21 6.01
CA ILE A 158 9.92 -0.30 7.25
C ILE A 158 9.13 -1.57 6.91
N LEU A 159 8.26 -1.52 5.90
CA LEU A 159 7.51 -2.71 5.47
C LEU A 159 8.43 -3.90 5.16
N LYS A 160 9.55 -3.67 4.44
CA LYS A 160 10.54 -4.72 4.16
C LYS A 160 11.09 -5.39 5.42
N ARG A 161 11.46 -4.59 6.43
CA ARG A 161 11.94 -5.11 7.73
C ARG A 161 10.98 -6.11 8.36
N TYR A 162 9.68 -5.86 8.28
CA TYR A 162 8.65 -6.73 8.87
C TYR A 162 8.19 -7.86 7.94
N MET A 163 8.45 -7.76 6.63
CA MET A 163 8.17 -8.82 5.65
C MET A 163 9.26 -9.91 5.62
N GLY A 164 10.39 -9.73 6.33
CA GLY A 164 11.44 -10.74 6.45
C GLY A 164 12.24 -10.99 5.17
N ALA A 165 12.32 -9.99 4.29
CA ALA A 165 13.13 -10.02 3.06
C ALA A 165 14.44 -9.23 3.22
#